data_AF-A0A1J9Q3W4-F1
#
_entry.id   AF-A0A1J9Q3W4-F1
#
_cell.length_a   1.000
_cell.length_b   1.000
_cell.length_c   1.000
_cell.angle_alpha   90.00
_cell.angle_beta   90.00
_cell.angle_gamma   90.00
#
_symmetry.space_group_name_H-M   'P 1'
#
loop_
_entity.id
_entity.type
_entity.pdbx_description
1 polymer ?
#
loop_
_entity_poly.entity_id
_entity_poly.type
_entity_poly.pdbx_seq_one_letter_code
_entity_poly.pdbx_strand_id
1 'polypeptide(L)'
;MSYPQAIDARPRWRTVMLPHNKPFKPTKESRRALKKVEELTPDEYRARDTVRLARFQATGKKYADSTIIAINCVHRFWDRHCSFMGVDARSHLSACVDENFRVYADWRLKKLQHHQTFILGPLTDEYDLDLSIDYKPVVSVEDLVAILHYHWYLDTASVTHERYTVQNPLLMLFIAYTSTRPGALIESGCLRGSNDALCYKDIVLRVIPNPDQPDRHVLVMEVSLMFMKGKRNKSQPTTYIFHERDDNLALCPVSHFLALALADDAFDARGINSVEDVLRIRVMVPRNSLHLKWKPHMLNIPVFRRAVHTAEGIRISPDKALPYDTFNQYL
;
A
#
# COMPACT_ATOMS: atom_id res chain seq x y z
N MET A 1 -17.60 -10.10 50.32
CA MET A 1 -16.42 -10.75 49.70
C MET A 1 -15.98 -9.90 48.53
N SER A 2 -14.86 -9.23 48.71
CA SER A 2 -14.31 -8.14 47.92
C SER A 2 -13.36 -8.67 46.84
N TYR A 3 -13.53 -8.20 45.61
CA TYR A 3 -12.62 -8.46 44.49
C TYR A 3 -11.28 -7.71 44.68
N PRO A 4 -10.11 -8.29 44.37
CA PRO A 4 -8.84 -7.58 44.43
C PRO A 4 -8.67 -6.61 43.25
N GLN A 5 -8.14 -5.43 43.57
CA GLN A 5 -7.85 -4.33 42.66
C GLN A 5 -6.75 -4.68 41.64
N ALA A 6 -6.98 -4.34 40.37
CA ALA A 6 -5.99 -4.38 39.31
C ALA A 6 -4.93 -3.27 39.52
N ILE A 7 -3.67 -3.66 39.56
CA ILE A 7 -2.51 -2.76 39.65
C ILE A 7 -2.20 -2.24 38.25
N ASP A 8 -2.44 -0.94 38.04
CA ASP A 8 -2.14 -0.17 36.82
C ASP A 8 -0.61 0.04 36.71
N ALA A 9 0.07 -0.79 35.90
CA ALA A 9 1.49 -0.64 35.60
C ALA A 9 1.67 -0.10 34.17
N ARG A 10 1.49 1.22 34.00
CA ARG A 10 1.94 1.94 32.78
C ARG A 10 3.32 2.56 33.01
N PRO A 11 4.34 2.30 32.17
CA PRO A 11 5.60 3.02 32.24
C PRO A 11 5.42 4.47 31.76
N ARG A 12 5.68 5.44 32.65
CA ARG A 12 5.79 6.88 32.34
C ARG A 12 7.14 7.16 31.68
N TRP A 13 7.15 7.38 30.37
CA TRP A 13 8.32 7.95 29.68
C TRP A 13 8.27 9.48 29.75
N ARG A 14 9.10 10.11 30.59
CA ARG A 14 9.32 11.56 30.62
C ARG A 14 10.35 11.93 29.55
N THR A 15 9.95 12.74 28.59
CA THR A 15 10.85 13.32 27.56
C THR A 15 11.75 14.38 28.20
N VAL A 16 13.05 14.11 28.27
CA VAL A 16 14.08 15.11 28.62
C VAL A 16 14.54 15.79 27.32
N MET A 17 14.21 17.08 27.18
CA MET A 17 14.67 17.92 26.07
C MET A 17 16.01 18.57 26.45
N LEU A 18 17.04 18.38 25.62
CA LEU A 18 18.25 19.21 25.64
C LEU A 18 18.46 19.87 24.26
N PRO A 19 18.91 21.13 24.22
CA PRO A 19 18.88 21.96 23.02
C PRO A 19 20.11 21.73 22.15
N HIS A 20 19.93 21.71 20.82
CA HIS A 20 21.04 21.81 19.87
C HIS A 20 20.75 22.87 18.81
N ASN A 21 21.55 23.93 18.91
CA ASN A 21 21.61 25.08 18.01
C ASN A 21 22.13 24.61 16.63
N LYS A 22 21.35 24.78 15.55
CA LYS A 22 21.79 24.52 14.17
C LYS A 22 21.80 25.82 13.37
N PRO A 23 22.80 26.04 12.49
CA PRO A 23 22.90 27.27 11.71
C PRO A 23 21.80 27.34 10.64
N PHE A 24 21.36 28.56 10.38
CA PHE A 24 20.32 28.92 9.41
C PHE A 24 20.66 28.37 8.01
N LYS A 25 19.78 27.53 7.45
CA LYS A 25 19.89 27.05 6.05
C LYS A 25 18.96 27.89 5.15
N PRO A 26 19.41 28.23 3.92
CA PRO A 26 18.67 29.12 3.04
C PRO A 26 17.33 28.53 2.62
N THR A 27 16.37 29.42 2.38
CA THR A 27 14.96 29.17 2.08
C THR A 27 14.74 28.29 0.85
N LYS A 28 13.61 27.57 0.89
CA LYS A 28 13.13 26.51 -0.03
C LYS A 28 13.06 26.86 -1.52
N GLU A 29 13.32 28.09 -1.91
CA GLU A 29 13.25 28.52 -3.32
C GLU A 29 14.45 28.06 -4.16
N SER A 30 15.58 27.74 -3.53
CA SER A 30 16.86 27.55 -4.23
C SER A 30 17.12 26.14 -4.80
N ARG A 31 16.24 25.14 -4.57
CA ARG A 31 16.46 23.74 -5.03
C ARG A 31 15.43 23.21 -6.03
N ARG A 32 14.60 24.08 -6.61
CA ARG A 32 13.73 23.73 -7.75
C ARG A 32 14.46 23.77 -9.10
N ALA A 33 15.69 24.27 -9.15
CA ALA A 33 16.50 24.23 -10.36
C ALA A 33 17.22 22.87 -10.45
N LEU A 34 17.12 22.23 -11.63
CA LEU A 34 17.79 20.98 -12.06
C LEU A 34 17.04 19.64 -11.85
N LYS A 35 15.80 19.60 -12.33
CA LYS A 35 15.44 18.73 -13.47
C LYS A 35 14.22 19.37 -14.15
N LYS A 36 14.47 20.26 -15.12
CA LYS A 36 13.44 20.66 -16.08
C LYS A 36 13.11 19.39 -16.87
N VAL A 37 12.03 18.72 -16.49
CA VAL A 37 11.20 18.05 -17.51
C VAL A 37 10.82 19.20 -18.43
N GLU A 38 11.21 19.15 -19.70
CA GLU A 38 10.69 20.11 -20.68
C GLU A 38 9.17 20.10 -20.53
N GLU A 39 8.63 21.17 -19.96
CA GLU A 39 7.21 21.42 -19.94
C GLU A 39 6.83 21.61 -21.40
N LEU A 40 6.37 20.51 -22.01
CA LEU A 40 5.77 20.54 -23.32
C LEU A 40 4.74 21.66 -23.32
N THR A 41 4.89 22.58 -24.25
CA THR A 41 3.86 23.58 -24.49
C THR A 41 2.54 22.85 -24.78
N PRO A 42 1.39 23.47 -24.49
CA PRO A 42 0.09 22.87 -24.80
C PRO A 42 -0.04 22.37 -26.25
N ASP A 43 0.65 23.02 -27.18
CA ASP A 43 0.68 22.65 -28.60
C ASP A 43 1.58 21.43 -28.87
N GLU A 44 2.76 21.34 -28.25
CA GLU A 44 3.63 20.16 -28.35
C GLU A 44 3.01 18.93 -27.67
N TYR A 45 2.29 19.14 -26.58
CA TYR A 45 1.51 18.09 -25.92
C TYR A 45 0.42 17.57 -26.85
N ARG A 46 -0.36 18.46 -27.49
CA ARG A 46 -1.40 18.10 -28.47
C ARG A 46 -0.81 17.38 -29.69
N ALA A 47 0.26 17.89 -30.28
CA ALA A 47 0.90 17.27 -31.45
C ALA A 47 1.37 15.85 -31.15
N ARG A 48 2.01 15.63 -29.99
CA ARG A 48 2.44 14.31 -29.53
C ARG A 48 1.27 13.33 -29.37
N ASP A 49 0.15 13.79 -28.80
CA ASP A 49 -1.01 12.94 -28.55
C ASP A 49 -1.82 12.64 -29.83
N THR A 50 -1.88 13.58 -30.79
CA THR A 50 -2.48 13.34 -32.11
C THR A 50 -1.73 12.25 -32.89
N VAL A 51 -0.39 12.29 -32.88
CA VAL A 51 0.46 11.25 -33.50
C VAL A 51 0.27 9.90 -32.81
N ARG A 52 0.08 9.89 -31.48
CA ARG A 52 -0.23 8.69 -30.72
C ARG A 52 -1.61 8.12 -31.08
N LEU A 53 -2.65 8.96 -31.14
CA LEU A 53 -4.01 8.57 -31.51
C LEU A 53 -4.09 7.94 -32.91
N ALA A 54 -3.38 8.50 -33.88
CA ALA A 54 -3.28 7.93 -35.23
C ALA A 54 -2.61 6.54 -35.23
N ARG A 55 -1.53 6.35 -34.45
CA ARG A 55 -0.92 5.02 -34.26
C ARG A 55 -1.82 4.03 -33.53
N PHE A 56 -2.69 4.50 -32.63
CA PHE A 56 -3.60 3.64 -31.85
C PHE A 56 -4.75 3.06 -32.67
N GLN A 57 -5.30 3.82 -33.62
CA GLN A 57 -6.33 3.31 -34.54
C GLN A 57 -5.83 2.12 -35.38
N ALA A 58 -4.51 1.99 -35.55
CA ALA A 58 -3.88 0.91 -36.33
C ALA A 58 -3.48 -0.34 -35.51
N THR A 59 -3.33 -0.25 -34.18
CA THR A 59 -2.64 -1.31 -33.38
C THR A 59 -3.47 -2.01 -32.29
N GLY A 60 -4.66 -1.50 -31.93
CA GLY A 60 -5.52 -2.15 -30.93
C GLY A 60 -5.15 -1.88 -29.45
N LYS A 61 -6.05 -2.31 -28.52
CA LYS A 61 -6.19 -1.84 -27.10
C LYS A 61 -4.88 -1.73 -26.31
N LYS A 62 -4.61 -0.53 -25.78
CA LYS A 62 -3.50 -0.20 -24.86
C LYS A 62 -3.88 -0.18 -23.37
N TYR A 63 -5.16 -0.02 -23.04
CA TYR A 63 -5.63 0.20 -21.67
C TYR A 63 -6.25 -1.07 -21.09
N ALA A 64 -6.06 -1.29 -19.80
CA ALA A 64 -6.74 -2.35 -19.06
C ALA A 64 -8.26 -2.21 -19.20
N ASP A 65 -8.98 -3.33 -19.21
CA ASP A 65 -10.43 -3.33 -19.43
C ASP A 65 -11.19 -2.46 -18.42
N SER A 66 -10.73 -2.41 -17.17
CA SER A 66 -11.27 -1.50 -16.15
C SER A 66 -11.16 -0.03 -16.54
N THR A 67 -10.05 0.38 -17.16
CA THR A 67 -9.82 1.74 -17.61
C THR A 67 -10.71 2.07 -18.81
N ILE A 68 -10.90 1.10 -19.70
CA ILE A 68 -11.80 1.26 -20.86
C ILE A 68 -13.25 1.36 -20.40
N ILE A 69 -13.67 0.53 -19.44
CA ILE A 69 -15.00 0.62 -18.84
C ILE A 69 -15.20 1.97 -18.15
N ALA A 70 -14.20 2.45 -17.39
CA ALA A 70 -14.27 3.76 -16.73
C ALA A 70 -14.40 4.90 -17.74
N ILE A 71 -13.60 4.89 -18.81
CA ILE A 71 -13.67 5.88 -19.89
C ILE A 71 -15.03 5.80 -20.61
N ASN A 72 -15.52 4.60 -20.93
CA ASN A 72 -16.84 4.40 -21.53
C ASN A 72 -17.97 4.89 -20.63
N CYS A 73 -17.85 4.76 -19.30
CA CYS A 73 -18.78 5.38 -18.36
C CYS A 73 -18.75 6.90 -18.46
N VAL A 74 -17.57 7.52 -18.50
CA VAL A 74 -17.43 8.98 -18.66
C VAL A 74 -18.06 9.45 -19.98
N HIS A 75 -17.81 8.75 -21.09
CA HIS A 75 -18.44 9.05 -22.38
C HIS A 75 -19.96 8.96 -22.33
N ARG A 76 -20.52 7.89 -21.75
CA ARG A 76 -21.98 7.75 -21.60
C ARG A 76 -22.60 8.87 -20.75
N PHE A 77 -21.90 9.33 -19.72
CA PHE A 77 -22.37 10.48 -18.93
C PHE A 77 -22.29 11.79 -19.70
N TRP A 78 -21.24 11.99 -20.50
CA TRP A 78 -21.10 13.13 -21.39
C TRP A 78 -22.24 13.18 -22.42
N ASP A 79 -22.51 12.07 -23.12
CA ASP A 79 -23.58 11.99 -24.12
C ASP A 79 -24.95 12.29 -23.50
N ARG A 80 -25.19 11.82 -22.27
CA ARG A 80 -26.42 12.11 -21.53
C ARG A 80 -26.52 13.58 -21.11
N HIS A 81 -25.41 14.20 -20.76
CA HIS A 81 -25.36 15.63 -20.47
C HIS A 81 -25.63 16.45 -21.73
N CYS A 82 -24.98 16.13 -22.85
CA CYS A 82 -25.20 16.82 -24.13
C CYS A 82 -26.65 16.66 -24.61
N SER A 83 -27.24 15.47 -24.46
CA SER A 83 -28.66 15.24 -24.72
C SER A 83 -29.56 16.10 -23.84
N PHE A 84 -29.23 16.26 -22.56
CA PHE A 84 -29.96 17.12 -21.62
C PHE A 84 -29.85 18.61 -21.98
N MET A 85 -28.66 19.05 -22.42
CA MET A 85 -28.41 20.42 -22.85
C MET A 85 -28.92 20.72 -24.28
N GLY A 86 -29.36 19.71 -25.03
CA GLY A 86 -29.83 19.85 -26.41
C GLY A 86 -28.71 20.17 -27.41
N VAL A 87 -27.48 19.72 -27.13
CA VAL A 87 -26.28 20.01 -27.94
C VAL A 87 -25.69 18.73 -28.51
N ASP A 88 -25.07 18.82 -29.69
CA ASP A 88 -24.32 17.69 -30.25
C ASP A 88 -23.08 17.40 -29.41
N ALA A 89 -22.91 16.14 -28.99
CA ALA A 89 -21.87 15.74 -28.05
C ALA A 89 -20.45 15.96 -28.62
N ARG A 90 -20.27 15.81 -29.93
CA ARG A 90 -18.96 15.93 -30.59
C ARG A 90 -18.62 17.39 -30.82
N SER A 91 -19.56 18.19 -31.33
CA SER A 91 -19.41 19.63 -31.50
C SER A 91 -19.19 20.33 -30.15
N HIS A 92 -19.96 19.99 -29.13
CA HIS A 92 -19.86 20.56 -27.79
C HIS A 92 -18.52 20.23 -27.10
N LEU A 93 -17.98 19.03 -27.33
CA LEU A 93 -16.64 18.65 -26.86
C LEU A 93 -15.54 19.36 -27.68
N SER A 94 -15.69 19.44 -29.00
CA SER A 94 -14.71 20.06 -29.90
C SER A 94 -14.59 21.58 -29.76
N ALA A 95 -15.65 22.24 -29.27
CA ALA A 95 -15.64 23.67 -28.96
C ALA A 95 -14.67 24.02 -27.82
N CYS A 96 -14.24 23.03 -27.03
CA CYS A 96 -13.09 23.05 -26.11
C CYS A 96 -12.93 24.33 -25.26
N VAL A 97 -14.03 24.80 -24.68
CA VAL A 97 -14.01 25.88 -23.68
C VAL A 97 -14.09 25.29 -22.27
N ASP A 98 -13.27 25.81 -21.35
CA ASP A 98 -13.19 25.39 -19.94
C ASP A 98 -14.55 25.36 -19.24
N GLU A 99 -15.45 26.23 -19.70
CA GLU A 99 -16.81 26.37 -19.22
C GLU A 99 -17.67 25.12 -19.47
N ASN A 100 -17.53 24.46 -20.64
CA ASN A 100 -18.29 23.24 -20.96
C ASN A 100 -17.97 22.11 -19.96
N PHE A 101 -16.70 21.97 -19.58
CA PHE A 101 -16.30 20.95 -18.61
C PHE A 101 -16.76 21.28 -17.19
N ARG A 102 -16.70 22.57 -16.79
CA ARG A 102 -17.18 23.01 -15.47
C ARG A 102 -18.68 22.80 -15.31
N VAL A 103 -19.47 23.13 -16.34
CA VAL A 103 -20.93 22.94 -16.34
C VAL A 103 -21.27 21.45 -16.29
N TYR A 104 -20.57 20.61 -17.06
CA TYR A 104 -20.73 19.15 -16.97
C TYR A 104 -20.38 18.59 -15.58
N ALA A 105 -19.25 19.02 -14.99
CA ALA A 105 -18.84 18.59 -13.66
C ALA A 105 -19.86 18.99 -12.57
N ASP A 106 -20.36 20.22 -12.63
CA ASP A 106 -21.40 20.72 -11.71
C ASP A 106 -22.73 19.96 -11.88
N TRP A 107 -23.17 19.75 -13.13
CA TRP A 107 -24.35 18.95 -13.45
C TRP A 107 -24.22 17.52 -12.89
N ARG A 108 -23.04 16.91 -13.02
CA ARG A 108 -22.77 15.57 -12.50
C ARG A 108 -22.80 15.53 -10.98
N LEU A 109 -22.21 16.52 -10.31
CA LEU A 109 -22.22 16.62 -8.84
C LEU A 109 -23.64 16.81 -8.31
N LYS A 110 -24.45 17.67 -8.94
CA LYS A 110 -25.87 17.85 -8.62
C LYS A 110 -26.67 16.58 -8.86
N LYS A 111 -26.46 15.88 -9.98
CA LYS A 111 -27.08 14.57 -10.25
C LYS A 111 -26.75 13.56 -9.14
N LEU A 112 -25.49 13.46 -8.73
CA LEU A 112 -25.10 12.56 -7.63
C LEU A 112 -25.79 12.92 -6.31
N GLN A 113 -25.86 14.21 -5.97
CA GLN A 113 -26.59 14.66 -4.79
C GLN A 113 -28.07 14.29 -4.90
N HIS A 114 -28.72 14.54 -6.04
CA HIS A 114 -30.10 14.13 -6.28
C HIS A 114 -30.30 12.61 -6.19
N HIS A 115 -29.38 11.81 -6.73
CA HIS A 115 -29.43 10.35 -6.59
C HIS A 115 -29.32 9.93 -5.13
N GLN A 116 -28.42 10.55 -4.36
CA GLN A 116 -28.27 10.24 -2.94
C GLN A 116 -29.52 10.65 -2.14
N THR A 117 -30.12 11.81 -2.43
CA THR A 117 -31.39 12.24 -1.82
C THR A 117 -32.56 11.35 -2.24
N PHE A 118 -32.58 10.88 -3.48
CA PHE A 118 -33.62 9.98 -3.98
C PHE A 118 -33.50 8.57 -3.38
N ILE A 119 -32.28 8.05 -3.27
CA ILE A 119 -31.98 6.76 -2.64
C ILE A 119 -32.31 6.79 -1.15
N LEU A 120 -31.93 7.87 -0.44
CA LEU A 120 -32.14 8.00 1.00
C LEU A 120 -33.54 8.49 1.39
N GLY A 121 -34.39 8.85 0.43
CA GLY A 121 -35.75 9.33 0.67
C GLY A 121 -36.79 8.42 -0.01
N PRO A 122 -37.31 8.79 -1.21
CA PRO A 122 -38.38 8.06 -1.88
C PRO A 122 -38.17 6.55 -1.99
N LEU A 123 -36.96 6.10 -2.32
CA LEU A 123 -36.67 4.66 -2.43
C LEU A 123 -36.60 3.97 -1.06
N THR A 124 -36.12 4.66 -0.03
CA THR A 124 -36.19 4.15 1.34
C THR A 124 -37.64 3.92 1.75
N ASP A 125 -38.50 4.92 1.52
CA ASP A 125 -39.89 4.88 1.93
C ASP A 125 -40.71 3.86 1.11
N GLU A 126 -40.47 3.77 -0.20
CA GLU A 126 -41.19 2.86 -1.10
C GLU A 126 -40.84 1.38 -0.85
N TYR A 127 -39.58 1.09 -0.55
CA TYR A 127 -39.09 -0.29 -0.39
C TYR A 127 -38.82 -0.67 1.08
N ASP A 128 -39.20 0.19 2.03
CA ASP A 128 -38.95 0.03 3.47
C ASP A 128 -37.48 -0.34 3.75
N LEU A 129 -36.56 0.39 3.11
CA LEU A 129 -35.12 0.07 3.20
C LEU A 129 -34.61 0.42 4.60
N ASP A 130 -33.97 -0.55 5.23
CA ASP A 130 -33.35 -0.33 6.53
C ASP A 130 -32.14 0.62 6.39
N LEU A 131 -32.29 1.84 6.91
CA LEU A 131 -31.21 2.83 7.02
C LEU A 131 -30.47 2.73 8.35
N SER A 132 -30.81 1.75 9.20
CA SER A 132 -30.07 1.51 10.42
C SER A 132 -28.59 1.28 10.08
N ILE A 133 -27.72 1.78 10.97
CA ILE A 133 -26.29 1.60 10.80
C ILE A 133 -26.00 0.15 11.16
N ASP A 134 -26.01 -0.72 10.17
CA ASP A 134 -25.47 -2.05 10.33
C ASP A 134 -23.95 -1.94 10.44
N TYR A 135 -23.43 -2.33 11.60
CA TYR A 135 -21.99 -2.31 11.82
C TYR A 135 -21.37 -3.39 10.95
N LYS A 136 -20.56 -2.98 9.97
CA LYS A 136 -19.77 -3.94 9.20
C LYS A 136 -18.95 -4.77 10.19
N PRO A 137 -19.07 -6.11 10.16
CA PRO A 137 -18.31 -6.96 11.05
C PRO A 137 -16.81 -6.68 10.82
N VAL A 138 -16.12 -6.38 11.90
CA VAL A 138 -14.67 -6.17 11.89
C VAL A 138 -14.01 -7.48 12.28
N VAL A 139 -12.99 -7.89 11.52
CA VAL A 139 -12.19 -9.08 11.81
C VAL A 139 -11.61 -8.96 13.23
N SER A 140 -12.00 -9.89 14.11
CA SER A 140 -11.47 -10.02 15.46
C SER A 140 -10.09 -10.67 15.47
N VAL A 141 -9.46 -10.77 16.65
CA VAL A 141 -8.19 -11.48 16.78
C VAL A 141 -8.40 -12.98 16.57
N GLU A 142 -9.53 -13.50 17.04
CA GLU A 142 -9.96 -14.89 16.86
C GLU A 142 -10.16 -15.22 15.38
N ASP A 143 -10.79 -14.32 14.62
CA ASP A 143 -10.96 -14.47 13.18
C ASP A 143 -9.61 -14.46 12.45
N LEU A 144 -8.70 -13.56 12.83
CA LEU A 144 -7.35 -13.51 12.25
C LEU A 144 -6.58 -14.80 12.51
N VAL A 145 -6.68 -15.35 13.72
CA VAL A 145 -6.08 -16.65 14.06
C VAL A 145 -6.71 -17.78 13.24
N ALA A 146 -8.03 -17.78 13.07
CA ALA A 146 -8.73 -18.79 12.26
C ALA A 146 -8.32 -18.72 10.79
N ILE A 147 -8.21 -17.52 10.21
CA ILE A 147 -7.74 -17.29 8.84
C ILE A 147 -6.30 -17.80 8.67
N LEU A 148 -5.41 -17.46 9.60
CA LEU A 148 -4.02 -17.91 9.55
C LEU A 148 -3.89 -19.42 9.76
N HIS A 149 -4.67 -20.00 10.67
CA HIS A 149 -4.72 -21.45 10.86
C HIS A 149 -5.19 -22.16 9.60
N TYR A 150 -6.23 -21.65 8.93
CA TYR A 150 -6.69 -22.18 7.66
C TYR A 150 -5.57 -22.12 6.62
N HIS A 151 -4.97 -20.94 6.42
CA HIS A 151 -3.88 -20.73 5.46
C HIS A 151 -2.68 -21.66 5.70
N TRP A 152 -2.28 -21.87 6.94
CA TRP A 152 -1.09 -22.66 7.28
C TRP A 152 -1.33 -24.17 7.35
N TYR A 153 -2.54 -24.61 7.70
CA TYR A 153 -2.79 -26.01 8.07
C TYR A 153 -3.89 -26.70 7.26
N LEU A 154 -4.95 -25.98 6.88
CA LEU A 154 -6.14 -26.58 6.24
C LEU A 154 -6.20 -26.36 4.74
N ASP A 155 -5.56 -25.30 4.23
CA ASP A 155 -5.64 -24.96 2.82
C ASP A 155 -4.94 -26.02 1.97
N THR A 156 -5.72 -26.61 1.05
CA THR A 156 -5.25 -27.61 0.08
C THR A 156 -5.18 -27.04 -1.34
N ALA A 157 -5.53 -25.76 -1.51
CA ALA A 157 -5.48 -25.10 -2.80
C ALA A 157 -4.03 -25.00 -3.31
N SER A 158 -3.86 -25.14 -4.62
CA SER A 158 -2.56 -24.95 -5.25
C SER A 158 -2.17 -23.47 -5.22
N VAL A 159 -1.12 -23.13 -4.47
CA VAL A 159 -0.52 -21.79 -4.52
C VAL A 159 0.28 -21.63 -5.82
N THR A 160 0.22 -20.44 -6.43
CA THR A 160 0.99 -20.18 -7.68
C THR A 160 2.50 -20.35 -7.48
N HIS A 161 3.01 -20.02 -6.29
CA HIS A 161 4.41 -20.18 -5.92
C HIS A 161 4.53 -20.27 -4.39
N GLU A 162 5.44 -21.10 -3.87
CA GLU A 162 5.59 -21.37 -2.42
C GLU A 162 5.84 -20.11 -1.57
N ARG A 163 6.54 -19.11 -2.11
CA ARG A 163 6.66 -17.77 -1.51
C ARG A 163 5.31 -17.21 -1.03
N TYR A 164 4.20 -17.51 -1.71
CA TYR A 164 2.88 -16.97 -1.39
C TYR A 164 2.38 -17.49 -0.04
N THR A 165 2.78 -18.70 0.33
CA THR A 165 2.51 -19.30 1.65
C THR A 165 3.09 -18.46 2.78
N VAL A 166 4.19 -17.73 2.58
CA VAL A 166 4.81 -16.87 3.60
C VAL A 166 4.40 -15.40 3.44
N GLN A 167 4.40 -14.89 2.20
CA GLN A 167 4.16 -13.46 1.97
C GLN A 167 2.69 -13.06 2.15
N ASN A 168 1.73 -13.95 1.88
CA ASN A 168 0.30 -13.62 2.06
C ASN A 168 -0.04 -13.44 3.54
N PRO A 169 0.34 -14.34 4.46
CA PRO A 169 0.22 -14.11 5.91
C PRO A 169 0.88 -12.83 6.39
N LEU A 170 2.11 -12.55 5.95
CA LEU A 170 2.77 -11.29 6.31
C LEU A 170 1.96 -10.07 5.86
N LEU A 171 1.43 -10.10 4.64
CA LEU A 171 0.60 -9.02 4.10
C LEU A 171 -0.69 -8.86 4.92
N MET A 172 -1.36 -9.96 5.27
CA MET A 172 -2.54 -9.97 6.14
C MET A 172 -2.23 -9.39 7.53
N LEU A 173 -1.11 -9.79 8.15
CA LEU A 173 -0.66 -9.27 9.45
C LEU A 173 -0.37 -7.77 9.37
N PHE A 174 0.31 -7.29 8.33
CA PHE A 174 0.53 -5.87 8.13
C PHE A 174 -0.77 -5.09 7.97
N ILE A 175 -1.74 -5.60 7.21
CA ILE A 175 -3.06 -4.98 7.06
C ILE A 175 -3.78 -4.93 8.41
N ALA A 176 -3.85 -6.05 9.13
CA ALA A 176 -4.54 -6.16 10.41
C ALA A 176 -3.93 -5.23 11.47
N TYR A 177 -2.60 -5.25 11.64
CA TYR A 177 -1.94 -4.51 12.72
C TYR A 177 -1.82 -3.01 12.45
N THR A 178 -1.77 -2.59 11.18
CA THR A 178 -1.63 -1.17 10.83
C THR A 178 -2.95 -0.52 10.38
N SER A 179 -3.99 -1.34 10.16
CA SER A 179 -5.25 -0.93 9.51
C SER A 179 -5.04 -0.24 8.16
N THR A 180 -3.92 -0.52 7.49
CA THR A 180 -3.60 0.10 6.20
C THR A 180 -4.33 -0.60 5.06
N ARG A 181 -4.55 0.14 3.98
CA ARG A 181 -5.11 -0.45 2.75
C ARG A 181 -4.03 -1.30 2.07
N PRO A 182 -4.39 -2.42 1.42
CA PRO A 182 -3.43 -3.25 0.69
C PRO A 182 -2.58 -2.44 -0.31
N GLY A 183 -3.21 -1.49 -1.02
CA GLY A 183 -2.51 -0.62 -1.98
C GLY A 183 -1.45 0.34 -1.39
N ALA A 184 -1.25 0.36 -0.07
CA ALA A 184 -0.13 1.05 0.57
C ALA A 184 1.11 0.14 0.74
N LEU A 185 0.92 -1.18 0.67
CA LEU A 185 1.93 -2.22 0.83
C LEU A 185 2.30 -2.87 -0.51
N ILE A 186 1.31 -3.03 -1.38
CA ILE A 186 1.41 -3.69 -2.68
C ILE A 186 0.91 -2.76 -3.80
N GLU A 187 1.10 -3.16 -5.06
CA GLU A 187 0.70 -2.32 -6.20
C GLU A 187 -0.81 -2.11 -6.20
N SER A 188 -1.22 -0.86 -6.01
CA SER A 188 -2.64 -0.48 -5.94
C SER A 188 -3.36 -0.74 -7.26
N GLY A 189 -4.55 -1.38 -7.18
CA GLY A 189 -5.42 -1.58 -8.35
C GLY A 189 -5.89 -0.28 -9.02
N CYS A 190 -5.85 0.86 -8.31
CA CYS A 190 -6.15 2.17 -8.87
C CYS A 190 -4.98 2.78 -9.66
N LEU A 191 -3.76 2.24 -9.51
CA LEU A 191 -2.52 2.74 -10.09
C LEU A 191 -1.72 1.56 -10.70
N ARG A 192 -2.39 0.77 -11.54
CA ARG A 192 -1.77 -0.37 -12.24
C ARG A 192 -0.58 0.08 -13.08
N GLY A 193 0.49 -0.69 -13.03
CA GLY A 193 1.74 -0.43 -13.76
C GLY A 193 2.66 0.58 -13.07
N SER A 194 2.29 1.10 -11.89
CA SER A 194 3.17 2.00 -11.14
C SER A 194 4.34 1.26 -10.50
N ASN A 195 4.17 -0.02 -10.17
CA ASN A 195 5.11 -0.80 -9.35
C ASN A 195 5.42 -0.18 -7.97
N ASP A 196 4.62 0.80 -7.54
CA ASP A 196 4.75 1.43 -6.23
C ASP A 196 4.24 0.47 -5.16
N ALA A 197 5.13 0.04 -4.28
CA ALA A 197 4.89 -0.91 -3.19
C ALA A 197 5.94 -0.74 -2.10
N LEU A 198 5.71 -1.36 -0.93
CA LEU A 198 6.66 -1.39 0.17
C LEU A 198 7.96 -2.08 -0.27
N CYS A 199 9.08 -1.37 -0.20
CA CYS A 199 10.42 -1.88 -0.56
C CYS A 199 11.28 -2.13 0.69
N TYR A 200 12.38 -2.87 0.53
CA TYR A 200 13.33 -3.11 1.63
C TYR A 200 13.89 -1.84 2.27
N LYS A 201 14.11 -0.76 1.50
CA LYS A 201 14.55 0.54 2.04
C LYS A 201 13.58 1.17 3.04
N ASP A 202 12.30 0.80 2.95
CA ASP A 202 11.23 1.33 3.79
C ASP A 202 11.10 0.52 5.10
N ILE A 203 11.91 -0.54 5.27
CA ILE A 203 11.95 -1.39 6.45
C ILE A 203 13.31 -1.31 7.12
N VAL A 204 13.32 -1.07 8.42
CA VAL A 204 14.53 -1.07 9.25
C VAL A 204 14.41 -2.20 10.26
N LEU A 205 15.27 -3.21 10.14
CA LEU A 205 15.37 -4.31 11.10
C LEU A 205 16.53 -4.05 12.07
N ARG A 206 16.25 -4.19 13.37
CA ARG A 206 17.22 -3.99 14.45
C ARG A 206 17.17 -5.13 15.44
N VAL A 207 18.32 -5.48 15.98
CA VAL A 207 18.46 -6.32 17.17
C VAL A 207 18.67 -5.39 18.36
N ILE A 208 17.92 -5.57 19.44
CA ILE A 208 18.08 -4.82 20.69
C ILE A 208 18.23 -5.78 21.88
N PRO A 209 18.99 -5.44 22.93
CA PRO A 209 18.95 -6.18 24.19
C PRO A 209 17.53 -6.17 24.77
N ASN A 210 17.06 -7.31 25.26
CA ASN A 210 15.78 -7.36 25.96
C ASN A 210 15.97 -6.81 27.39
N PRO A 211 15.23 -5.76 27.79
CA PRO A 211 15.35 -5.19 29.13
C PRO A 211 14.89 -6.17 30.23
N ASP A 212 13.96 -7.06 29.92
CA ASP A 212 13.37 -8.01 30.88
C ASP A 212 14.19 -9.32 30.95
N GLN A 213 14.93 -9.64 29.90
CA GLN A 213 15.75 -10.86 29.80
C GLN A 213 17.15 -10.53 29.24
N PRO A 214 18.14 -10.18 30.09
CA PRO A 214 19.45 -9.71 29.65
C PRO A 214 20.21 -10.67 28.72
N ASP A 215 19.98 -11.98 28.88
CA ASP A 215 20.60 -13.02 28.05
C ASP A 215 19.94 -13.18 26.67
N ARG A 216 18.81 -12.49 26.43
CA ARG A 216 18.05 -12.55 25.18
C ARG A 216 18.07 -11.21 24.48
N HIS A 217 18.28 -11.25 23.17
CA HIS A 217 18.11 -10.10 22.30
C HIS A 217 16.86 -10.33 21.44
N VAL A 218 16.16 -9.25 21.12
CA VAL A 218 14.90 -9.29 20.37
C VAL A 218 15.01 -8.49 19.09
N LEU A 219 14.30 -8.95 18.07
CA LEU A 219 14.18 -8.23 16.81
C LEU A 219 13.08 -7.15 16.90
N VAL A 220 13.39 -5.97 16.38
CA VAL A 220 12.46 -4.86 16.21
C VAL A 220 12.49 -4.43 14.76
N MET A 221 11.31 -4.37 14.14
CA MET A 221 11.13 -4.00 12.75
C MET A 221 10.33 -2.70 12.66
N GLU A 222 10.94 -1.67 12.09
CA GLU A 222 10.26 -0.41 11.77
C GLU A 222 9.84 -0.45 10.31
N VAL A 223 8.57 -0.19 10.01
CA VAL A 223 8.01 -0.21 8.65
C VAL A 223 7.41 1.15 8.33
N SER A 224 7.97 1.85 7.33
CA SER A 224 7.55 3.18 6.91
C SER A 224 6.64 3.11 5.68
N LEU A 225 5.36 3.49 5.83
CA LEU A 225 4.39 3.47 4.74
C LEU A 225 4.38 4.79 3.96
N MET A 226 4.82 4.73 2.69
CA MET A 226 4.94 5.89 1.79
C MET A 226 3.69 6.13 0.92
N PHE A 227 2.86 5.09 0.71
CA PHE A 227 1.81 5.08 -0.32
C PHE A 227 0.38 5.18 0.23
N MET A 228 0.20 5.72 1.43
CA MET A 228 -1.12 5.90 2.02
C MET A 228 -2.01 6.85 1.20
N LYS A 229 -3.30 6.52 1.10
CA LYS A 229 -4.31 7.34 0.41
C LYS A 229 -4.32 8.77 0.97
N GLY A 230 -4.24 9.77 0.09
CA GLY A 230 -4.24 11.20 0.45
C GLY A 230 -2.88 11.75 0.95
N LYS A 231 -1.94 10.88 1.31
CA LYS A 231 -0.58 11.23 1.77
C LYS A 231 0.53 10.71 0.85
N ARG A 232 0.17 10.10 -0.30
CA ARG A 232 1.15 9.57 -1.27
C ARG A 232 2.12 10.68 -1.70
N ASN A 233 3.42 10.45 -1.48
CA ASN A 233 4.50 11.39 -1.78
C ASN A 233 4.33 12.79 -1.14
N LYS A 234 3.55 12.89 -0.04
CA LYS A 234 3.32 14.12 0.73
C LYS A 234 3.64 13.86 2.21
N SER A 235 4.39 14.79 2.83
CA SER A 235 4.82 14.78 4.24
C SER A 235 5.43 13.46 4.75
N GLN A 236 5.86 13.43 6.03
CA GLN A 236 6.62 12.32 6.62
C GLN A 236 5.85 10.99 6.52
N PRO A 237 6.53 9.86 6.21
CA PRO A 237 5.93 8.54 6.25
C PRO A 237 5.34 8.23 7.63
N THR A 238 4.30 7.40 7.65
CA THR A 238 3.82 6.81 8.90
C THR A 238 4.62 5.53 9.16
N THR A 239 5.38 5.54 10.23
CA THR A 239 6.20 4.41 10.67
C THR A 239 5.48 3.63 11.75
N TYR A 240 5.38 2.32 11.56
CA TYR A 240 4.89 1.36 12.54
C TYR A 240 6.07 0.56 13.07
N ILE A 241 6.03 0.21 14.36
CA ILE A 241 7.08 -0.59 15.01
C ILE A 241 6.48 -1.94 15.38
N PHE A 242 7.10 -3.01 14.91
CA PHE A 242 6.75 -4.38 15.24
C PHE A 242 7.86 -4.98 16.11
N HIS A 243 7.44 -5.69 17.14
CA HIS A 243 8.33 -6.46 18.00
C HIS A 243 8.22 -7.93 17.64
N GLU A 244 9.33 -8.65 17.75
CA GLU A 244 9.34 -10.10 17.72
C GLU A 244 8.39 -10.65 18.78
N ARG A 245 7.55 -11.61 18.37
CA ARG A 245 6.67 -12.36 19.26
C ARG A 245 7.18 -13.78 19.42
N ASP A 246 7.12 -14.28 20.65
CA ASP A 246 7.53 -15.63 21.03
C ASP A 246 6.39 -16.54 21.47
N ASP A 247 5.19 -15.99 21.65
CA ASP A 247 3.99 -16.72 22.03
C ASP A 247 3.34 -17.46 20.85
N ASN A 248 3.25 -16.81 19.68
CA ASN A 248 2.70 -17.41 18.47
C ASN A 248 3.40 -16.88 17.21
N LEU A 249 4.20 -17.75 16.58
CA LEU A 249 4.95 -17.41 15.36
C LEU A 249 4.04 -17.08 14.17
N ALA A 250 2.85 -17.67 14.08
CA ALA A 250 1.89 -17.37 13.01
C ALA A 250 1.37 -15.93 13.09
N LEU A 251 1.40 -15.32 14.28
CA LEU A 251 1.03 -13.91 14.51
C LEU A 251 2.24 -12.95 14.52
N CYS A 252 3.45 -13.45 14.27
CA CYS A 252 4.69 -12.67 14.33
C CYS A 252 5.08 -12.14 12.94
N PRO A 253 4.77 -10.87 12.59
CA PRO A 253 5.14 -10.32 11.28
C PRO A 253 6.66 -10.23 11.10
N VAL A 254 7.43 -10.08 12.19
CA VAL A 254 8.90 -10.04 12.14
C VAL A 254 9.45 -11.38 11.64
N SER A 255 8.94 -12.52 12.13
CA SER A 255 9.39 -13.85 11.71
C SER A 255 9.07 -14.13 10.24
N HIS A 256 7.87 -13.76 9.78
CA HIS A 256 7.49 -13.93 8.37
C HIS A 256 8.34 -13.05 7.45
N PHE A 257 8.58 -11.79 7.84
CA PHE A 257 9.46 -10.89 7.08
C PHE A 257 10.90 -11.41 7.04
N LEU A 258 11.42 -11.91 8.17
CA LEU A 258 12.75 -12.49 8.26
C LEU A 258 12.92 -13.67 7.30
N ALA A 259 11.93 -14.56 7.23
CA ALA A 259 11.93 -15.68 6.28
C ALA A 259 12.00 -15.20 4.82
N LEU A 260 11.24 -14.16 4.45
CA LEU A 260 11.31 -13.58 3.11
C LEU A 260 12.66 -12.90 2.84
N ALA A 261 13.22 -12.17 3.81
CA ALA A 261 14.50 -11.49 3.66
C ALA A 261 15.66 -12.49 3.47
N LEU A 262 15.62 -13.64 4.15
CA LEU A 262 16.57 -14.74 3.95
C LEU A 262 16.39 -15.41 2.60
N ALA A 263 15.15 -15.72 2.20
CA ALA A 263 14.85 -16.28 0.88
C ALA A 263 15.26 -15.35 -0.28
N ASP A 264 15.29 -14.04 -0.03
CA ASP A 264 15.72 -13.02 -0.99
C ASP A 264 17.22 -12.73 -0.95
N ASP A 265 17.98 -13.38 -0.06
CA ASP A 265 19.40 -13.10 0.17
C ASP A 265 19.66 -11.59 0.37
N ALA A 266 18.80 -10.96 1.19
CA ALA A 266 18.70 -9.51 1.27
C ALA A 266 19.73 -8.85 2.20
N PHE A 267 20.32 -9.60 3.13
CA PHE A 267 21.23 -9.09 4.16
C PHE A 267 22.61 -8.76 3.60
N ASP A 268 23.15 -7.59 3.95
CA ASP A 268 24.49 -7.16 3.54
C ASP A 268 25.61 -7.92 4.28
N ALA A 269 25.32 -8.40 5.49
CA ALA A 269 26.28 -9.12 6.31
C ALA A 269 26.45 -10.56 5.82
N ARG A 270 27.69 -10.95 5.48
CA ARG A 270 28.05 -12.30 5.01
C ARG A 270 27.80 -13.42 6.05
N GLY A 271 27.61 -13.06 7.32
CA GLY A 271 27.38 -14.00 8.42
C GLY A 271 25.91 -14.34 8.68
N ILE A 272 24.97 -13.82 7.88
CA ILE A 272 23.54 -14.08 8.04
C ILE A 272 23.06 -14.92 6.86
N ASN A 273 22.98 -16.24 7.05
CA ASN A 273 22.50 -17.17 6.02
C ASN A 273 21.30 -18.00 6.50
N SER A 274 21.02 -17.97 7.81
CA SER A 274 19.93 -18.71 8.45
C SER A 274 19.20 -17.85 9.48
N VAL A 275 18.04 -18.33 9.94
CA VAL A 275 17.28 -17.69 11.02
C VAL A 275 18.10 -17.73 12.31
N GLU A 276 18.76 -18.85 12.57
CA GLU A 276 19.60 -19.09 13.74
C GLU A 276 20.75 -18.08 13.82
N ASP A 277 21.37 -17.74 12.68
CA ASP A 277 22.43 -16.72 12.64
C ASP A 277 21.92 -15.38 13.16
N VAL A 278 20.69 -14.99 12.78
CA VAL A 278 20.07 -13.74 13.24
C VAL A 278 19.72 -13.80 14.71
N LEU A 279 19.13 -14.91 15.18
CA LEU A 279 18.72 -15.08 16.58
C LEU A 279 19.92 -15.18 17.54
N ARG A 280 21.10 -15.59 17.05
CA ARG A 280 22.35 -15.64 17.81
C ARG A 280 23.04 -14.28 17.93
N ILE A 281 22.61 -13.26 17.18
CA ILE A 281 23.22 -11.94 17.24
C ILE A 281 23.06 -11.36 18.64
N ARG A 282 24.19 -10.94 19.22
CA ARG A 282 24.26 -10.21 20.47
C ARG A 282 24.75 -8.79 20.22
N VAL A 283 24.05 -7.83 20.78
CA VAL A 283 24.45 -6.42 20.77
C VAL A 283 25.46 -6.22 21.90
N MET A 284 26.70 -5.88 21.53
CA MET A 284 27.78 -5.66 22.50
C MET A 284 27.75 -4.23 23.05
N VAL A 285 27.96 -4.10 24.36
CA VAL A 285 28.17 -2.82 25.05
C VAL A 285 29.37 -2.08 24.40
N PRO A 286 29.32 -0.74 24.18
CA PRO A 286 28.31 0.22 24.64
C PRO A 286 27.14 0.43 23.66
N ARG A 287 26.97 -0.42 22.64
CA ARG A 287 25.86 -0.25 21.69
C ARG A 287 24.56 -0.77 22.31
N ASN A 288 23.47 -0.03 22.10
CA ASN A 288 22.13 -0.39 22.58
C ASN A 288 21.25 -1.01 21.48
N SER A 289 21.70 -0.99 20.22
CA SER A 289 21.04 -1.65 19.10
C SER A 289 22.04 -2.00 18.00
N LEU A 290 21.73 -3.04 17.23
CA LEU A 290 22.41 -3.37 15.99
C LEU A 290 21.42 -3.29 14.83
N HIS A 291 21.70 -2.45 13.85
CA HIS A 291 20.91 -2.37 12.63
C HIS A 291 21.39 -3.41 11.61
N LEU A 292 20.48 -4.27 11.14
CA LEU A 292 20.75 -5.22 10.07
C LEU A 292 20.55 -4.52 8.73
N LYS A 293 21.64 -4.36 7.99
CA LYS A 293 21.64 -3.63 6.70
C LYS A 293 21.24 -4.54 5.55
N TRP A 294 20.54 -3.94 4.59
CA TRP A 294 20.21 -4.57 3.31
C TRP A 294 21.31 -4.35 2.28
N LYS A 295 21.47 -5.30 1.36
CA LYS A 295 22.35 -5.13 0.20
C LYS A 295 21.91 -3.90 -0.61
N PRO A 296 22.82 -3.09 -1.18
CA PRO A 296 22.46 -1.88 -1.91
C PRO A 296 21.47 -2.10 -3.06
N HIS A 297 21.58 -3.23 -3.77
CA HIS A 297 20.68 -3.56 -4.88
C HIS A 297 19.27 -3.98 -4.43
N MET A 298 19.11 -4.39 -3.16
CA MET A 298 17.82 -4.83 -2.60
C MET A 298 16.94 -3.68 -2.15
N LEU A 299 17.50 -2.49 -1.91
CA LEU A 299 16.81 -1.35 -1.32
C LEU A 299 15.51 -0.96 -2.05
N ASN A 300 15.49 -1.02 -3.38
CA ASN A 300 14.30 -0.66 -4.19
C ASN A 300 13.46 -1.87 -4.61
N ILE A 301 13.82 -3.08 -4.17
CA ILE A 301 13.07 -4.29 -4.49
C ILE A 301 11.81 -4.33 -3.60
N PRO A 302 10.62 -4.56 -4.17
CA PRO A 302 9.41 -4.73 -3.39
C PRO A 302 9.51 -5.96 -2.49
N VAL A 303 8.99 -5.88 -1.26
CA VAL A 303 8.95 -7.02 -0.33
C VAL A 303 7.96 -8.08 -0.83
N PHE A 304 6.76 -7.64 -1.23
CA PHE A 304 5.71 -8.48 -1.79
C PHE A 304 5.82 -8.48 -3.32
N ARG A 305 6.16 -9.64 -3.89
CA ARG A 305 6.50 -9.76 -5.31
C ARG A 305 5.55 -10.70 -6.04
N ARG A 306 5.28 -10.38 -7.30
CA ARG A 306 4.43 -11.22 -8.16
C ARG A 306 5.19 -12.43 -8.67
N ALA A 307 4.48 -13.53 -8.88
CA ALA A 307 4.96 -14.64 -9.68
C ALA A 307 4.85 -14.26 -11.17
N VAL A 308 5.78 -14.78 -11.98
CA VAL A 308 5.84 -14.61 -13.43
C VAL A 308 6.08 -15.95 -14.09
N HIS A 309 5.43 -16.17 -15.23
CA HIS A 309 5.70 -17.33 -16.06
C HIS A 309 6.95 -17.07 -16.89
N THR A 310 7.91 -17.98 -16.79
CA THR A 310 9.15 -17.99 -17.57
C THR A 310 9.21 -19.28 -18.40
N ALA A 311 10.16 -19.36 -19.32
CA ALA A 311 10.39 -20.59 -20.09
C ALA A 311 10.75 -21.79 -19.19
N GLU A 312 11.32 -21.53 -18.01
CA GLU A 312 11.71 -22.53 -17.00
C GLU A 312 10.58 -22.85 -15.99
N GLY A 313 9.39 -22.27 -16.18
CA GLY A 313 8.26 -22.41 -15.26
C GLY A 313 7.95 -21.13 -14.47
N ILE A 314 7.20 -21.26 -13.38
CA ILE A 314 6.76 -20.13 -12.56
C ILE A 314 7.89 -19.72 -11.61
N ARG A 315 8.28 -18.44 -11.65
CA ARG A 315 9.30 -17.88 -10.75
C ARG A 315 8.81 -16.58 -10.13
N ILE A 316 9.38 -16.18 -8.99
CA ILE A 316 9.11 -14.86 -8.43
C ILE A 316 9.86 -13.79 -9.23
N SER A 317 9.14 -12.72 -9.56
CA SER A 317 9.72 -11.59 -10.27
C SER A 317 10.88 -10.97 -9.47
N PRO A 318 11.99 -10.59 -10.12
CA PRO A 318 13.10 -9.95 -9.43
C PRO A 318 12.68 -8.60 -8.83
N ASP A 319 11.86 -7.81 -9.51
CA ASP A 319 11.62 -6.39 -9.20
C ASP A 319 10.14 -5.96 -9.26
N LYS A 320 9.22 -6.84 -9.68
CA LYS A 320 7.79 -6.47 -9.81
C LYS A 320 6.99 -6.74 -8.55
N ALA A 321 6.35 -5.69 -8.06
CA ALA A 321 5.43 -5.72 -6.93
C ALA A 321 4.22 -6.62 -7.21
N LEU A 322 3.66 -7.21 -6.15
CA LEU A 322 2.39 -7.94 -6.20
C LEU A 322 1.23 -6.98 -6.56
N PRO A 323 0.43 -7.25 -7.60
CA PRO A 323 -0.79 -6.49 -7.87
C PRO A 323 -1.87 -6.76 -6.82
N TYR A 324 -2.64 -5.73 -6.46
CA TYR A 324 -3.79 -5.87 -5.60
C TYR A 324 -4.79 -6.93 -6.09
N ASP A 325 -5.08 -6.99 -7.39
CA ASP A 325 -6.05 -7.97 -7.90
C ASP A 325 -5.56 -9.40 -7.78
N THR A 326 -4.24 -9.62 -7.87
CA THR A 326 -3.64 -10.94 -7.63
C THR A 326 -3.80 -11.31 -6.17
N PHE A 327 -3.52 -10.39 -5.25
CA PHE A 327 -3.71 -10.64 -3.82
C PHE A 327 -5.19 -10.88 -3.46
N ASN A 328 -6.12 -10.16 -4.10
CA ASN A 328 -7.55 -10.29 -3.88
C ASN A 328 -8.14 -11.63 -4.37
N GLN A 329 -7.36 -12.49 -5.01
CA GLN A 329 -7.76 -13.88 -5.33
C GLN A 329 -7.48 -14.84 -4.17
N TYR A 330 -6.70 -14.41 -3.17
CA TYR A 330 -6.31 -15.18 -1.99
C TYR A 330 -6.98 -14.69 -0.69
N LEU A 331 -7.81 -13.66 -0.80
CA LEU A 331 -8.76 -13.21 0.24
C LEU A 331 -10.12 -13.81 -0.09
#